data_AF-A0A355SGD3-F1
#
_entry.id   AF-A0A355SGD3-F1
#
_cell.length_a   1.000
_cell.length_b   1.000
_cell.length_c   1.000
_cell.angle_alpha   90.00
_cell.angle_beta   90.00
_cell.angle_gamma   90.00
#
_symmetry.space_group_name_H-M   'P 1'
#
loop_
_entity.id
_entity.type
_entity.pdbx_description
1 polymer ?
#
loop_
_entity_poly.entity_id
_entity_poly.type
_entity_poly.pdbx_seq_one_letter_code
_entity_poly.pdbx_strand_id
1 'polypeptide(L)'
;MKSVKQLISSTLVNEACGYLDKDPMANFPKLLNWAKKIVTKEQHKKDIEMFRNIVNDPNNNWNKLIQRYFKELNKNTQKKFLINFMVNAGMVGNPIIDKNKAKYNINIPWAILMDPTSSCNLKCTGCWAAEYSKTSSMDFETLDRIIRQGKELGIYMYIYSGGEPLMRKKDLLELARIHNDCMFLSFTNATLIDEEFAEEVEKVGNMGFAISVEGFEKETDMRRGKGTYQKVMKAMDILQKHGIIFGFSTCYHSKNTEVVGSYEYIDLMVKKGCKFGWYFTYIPIGKDAVTDLIATPEQREFMYHRVREIRETRPIFAMDFWNDGE
;
A
#
# COMPACT_ATOMS: atom_id res chain seq x y z
N MET A 1 -16.29 -18.51 12.21
CA MET A 1 -15.56 -18.79 13.48
C MET A 1 -14.07 -18.72 13.22
N LYS A 2 -13.33 -17.90 13.96
CA LYS A 2 -11.86 -17.86 13.85
C LYS A 2 -11.31 -19.22 14.29
N SER A 3 -10.33 -19.77 13.56
CA SER A 3 -9.66 -21.00 14.00
C SER A 3 -8.91 -20.75 15.31
N VAL A 4 -8.71 -21.78 16.14
CA VAL A 4 -7.98 -21.67 17.42
C VAL A 4 -6.59 -21.05 17.22
N LYS A 5 -5.90 -21.37 16.12
CA LYS A 5 -4.62 -20.74 15.74
C LYS A 5 -4.77 -19.24 15.44
N GLN A 6 -5.80 -18.83 14.70
CA GLN A 6 -6.09 -17.41 14.43
C GLN A 6 -6.38 -16.63 15.72
N LEU A 7 -7.12 -17.24 16.65
CA LEU A 7 -7.44 -16.62 17.93
C LEU A 7 -6.16 -16.39 18.74
N ILE A 8 -5.32 -17.42 18.88
CA ILE A 8 -4.04 -17.36 19.60
C ILE A 8 -3.08 -16.33 18.97
N SER A 9 -2.94 -16.32 17.65
CA SER A 9 -2.13 -15.32 16.95
C SER A 9 -2.66 -13.90 17.15
N SER A 10 -3.98 -13.69 17.08
CA SER A 10 -4.56 -12.37 17.29
C SER A 10 -4.43 -11.87 18.73
N THR A 11 -4.54 -12.75 19.73
CA THR A 11 -4.34 -12.39 21.15
C THR A 11 -2.89 -12.02 21.42
N LEU A 12 -1.94 -12.83 20.96
CA LEU A 12 -0.50 -12.55 21.10
C LEU A 12 -0.10 -11.24 20.39
N VAL A 13 -0.70 -10.95 19.23
CA VAL A 13 -0.45 -9.70 18.51
C VAL A 13 -1.10 -8.52 19.22
N ASN A 14 -2.30 -8.67 19.80
CA ASN A 14 -2.90 -7.62 20.62
C ASN A 14 -2.06 -7.31 21.87
N GLU A 15 -1.52 -8.34 22.53
CA GLU A 15 -0.57 -8.15 23.64
C GLU A 15 0.73 -7.49 23.18
N ALA A 16 1.28 -7.92 22.03
CA ALA A 16 2.47 -7.30 21.44
C ALA A 16 2.23 -5.83 21.05
N CYS A 17 1.07 -5.51 20.46
CA CYS A 17 0.66 -4.14 20.15
C CYS A 17 0.55 -3.30 21.43
N GLY A 18 -0.08 -3.83 22.49
CA GLY A 18 -0.16 -3.15 23.78
C GLY A 18 1.21 -2.94 24.43
N TYR A 19 2.17 -3.83 24.18
CA TYR A 19 3.55 -3.68 24.62
C TYR A 19 4.31 -2.62 23.80
N LEU A 20 4.07 -2.56 22.49
CA LEU A 20 4.63 -1.54 21.60
C LEU A 20 4.03 -0.15 21.84
N ASP A 21 2.85 -0.04 22.44
CA ASP A 21 2.16 1.26 22.62
C ASP A 21 2.90 2.25 23.51
N LYS A 22 3.72 1.78 24.46
CA LYS A 22 4.44 2.63 25.42
C LYS A 22 5.79 3.13 24.89
N ASP A 23 6.63 2.21 24.42
CA ASP A 23 7.93 2.50 23.81
C ASP A 23 8.25 1.42 22.76
N PRO A 24 7.82 1.61 21.50
CA PRO A 24 7.93 0.58 20.48
C PRO A 24 9.38 0.11 20.29
N MET A 25 10.33 1.05 20.21
CA MET A 25 11.73 0.75 19.89
C MET A 25 12.45 0.08 21.05
N ALA A 26 12.20 0.47 22.30
CA ALA A 26 12.75 -0.23 23.46
C ALA A 26 12.18 -1.65 23.63
N ASN A 27 10.98 -1.90 23.12
CA ASN A 27 10.27 -3.15 23.29
C ASN A 27 10.46 -4.16 22.15
N PHE A 28 10.88 -3.73 20.96
CA PHE A 28 11.18 -4.63 19.84
C PHE A 28 12.19 -5.74 20.17
N PRO A 29 13.34 -5.48 20.83
CA PRO A 29 14.30 -6.53 21.17
C PRO A 29 13.68 -7.67 21.99
N LYS A 30 12.75 -7.35 22.89
CA LYS A 30 12.02 -8.35 23.69
C LYS A 30 11.08 -9.19 22.84
N LEU A 31 10.34 -8.55 21.92
CA LEU A 31 9.46 -9.26 20.99
C LEU A 31 10.26 -10.19 20.06
N LEU A 32 11.42 -9.75 19.56
CA LEU A 32 12.30 -10.57 18.74
C LEU A 32 12.87 -11.76 19.53
N ASN A 33 13.15 -11.58 20.81
CA ASN A 33 13.57 -12.67 21.69
C ASN A 33 12.46 -13.70 21.92
N TRP A 34 11.20 -13.28 22.02
CA TRP A 34 10.07 -14.19 22.07
C TRP A 34 9.89 -14.94 20.75
N ALA A 35 9.93 -14.22 19.63
CA ALA A 35 9.84 -14.81 18.29
C ALA A 35 10.94 -15.87 18.06
N LYS A 36 12.19 -15.59 18.45
CA LYS A 36 13.33 -16.51 18.31
C LYS A 36 13.12 -17.83 19.07
N LYS A 37 12.39 -17.81 20.20
CA LYS A 37 12.08 -19.02 20.98
C LYS A 37 10.99 -19.89 20.36
N ILE A 38 10.13 -19.31 19.52
CA ILE A 38 9.00 -20.00 18.87
C ILE A 38 9.41 -20.54 17.50
N VAL A 39 10.34 -19.86 16.84
CA VAL A 39 10.78 -20.21 15.50
C VAL A 39 11.73 -21.40 15.49
N THR A 40 11.38 -22.42 14.71
CA THR A 40 12.16 -23.66 14.58
C THR A 40 12.99 -23.73 13.29
N LYS A 41 12.60 -23.03 12.23
CA LYS A 41 13.32 -23.01 10.94
C LYS A 41 14.53 -22.08 10.97
N GLU A 42 15.67 -22.54 10.47
CA GLU A 42 16.90 -21.74 10.40
C GLU A 42 16.76 -20.44 9.61
N GLN A 43 16.03 -20.47 8.49
CA GLN A 43 15.81 -19.25 7.69
C GLN A 43 15.12 -18.16 8.50
N HIS A 44 14.04 -18.50 9.22
CA HIS A 44 13.33 -17.56 10.06
C HIS A 44 14.21 -17.03 11.23
N LYS A 45 15.18 -17.82 11.71
CA LYS A 45 16.15 -17.32 12.71
C LYS A 45 17.05 -16.24 12.10
N LYS A 46 17.50 -16.42 10.84
CA LYS A 46 18.26 -15.40 10.10
C LYS A 46 17.45 -14.13 9.90
N ASP A 47 16.18 -14.27 9.54
CA ASP A 47 15.27 -13.13 9.34
C ASP A 47 15.08 -12.32 10.64
N ILE A 48 14.98 -13.01 11.79
CA ILE A 48 14.92 -12.36 13.12
C ILE A 48 16.21 -11.61 13.43
N GLU A 49 17.39 -12.18 13.15
CA GLU A 49 18.66 -11.49 13.38
C GLU A 49 18.83 -10.27 12.47
N MET A 50 18.44 -10.39 11.19
CA MET A 50 18.42 -9.25 10.26
C MET A 50 17.54 -8.12 10.80
N PHE A 51 16.33 -8.44 11.25
CA PHE A 51 15.42 -7.45 11.82
C PHE A 51 15.95 -6.85 13.12
N ARG A 52 16.64 -7.65 13.95
CA ARG A 52 17.32 -7.15 15.16
C ARG A 52 18.41 -6.13 14.80
N ASN A 53 19.22 -6.41 13.79
CA ASN A 53 20.26 -5.49 13.34
C ASN A 53 19.66 -4.18 12.83
N ILE A 54 18.55 -4.25 12.08
CA ILE A 54 17.81 -3.07 11.65
C ILE A 54 17.32 -2.25 12.85
N VAL A 55 16.60 -2.87 13.80
CA VAL A 55 16.03 -2.17 14.96
C VAL A 55 17.09 -1.56 15.89
N ASN A 56 18.30 -2.13 15.92
CA ASN A 56 19.37 -1.64 16.79
C ASN A 56 20.26 -0.57 16.13
N ASP A 57 20.17 -0.36 14.81
CA ASP A 57 20.90 0.70 14.11
C ASP A 57 19.99 1.91 13.83
N PRO A 58 20.09 3.00 14.61
CA PRO A 58 19.27 4.21 14.41
C PRO A 58 19.59 4.94 13.11
N ASN A 59 20.74 4.68 12.46
CA ASN A 59 21.08 5.28 11.18
C ASN A 59 20.47 4.52 10.00
N ASN A 60 20.07 3.27 10.20
CA ASN A 60 19.43 2.43 9.20
C ASN A 60 18.07 3.03 8.75
N ASN A 61 17.83 3.05 7.44
CA ASN A 61 16.62 3.67 6.90
C ASN A 61 15.34 2.89 7.19
N TRP A 62 15.42 1.57 7.35
CA TRP A 62 14.30 0.75 7.81
C TRP A 62 13.97 1.01 9.27
N ASN A 63 14.98 1.24 10.11
CA ASN A 63 14.79 1.66 11.50
C ASN A 63 14.01 2.98 11.56
N LYS A 64 14.48 3.98 10.80
CA LYS A 64 13.83 5.28 10.69
C LYS A 64 12.39 5.14 10.16
N LEU A 65 12.13 4.28 9.17
CA LEU A 65 10.79 4.00 8.68
C LEU A 65 9.89 3.38 9.78
N ILE A 66 10.41 2.42 10.56
CA ILE A 66 9.68 1.84 11.71
C ILE A 66 9.37 2.91 12.75
N GLN A 67 10.32 3.78 13.10
CA GLN A 67 10.08 4.88 14.02
C GLN A 67 9.00 5.83 13.50
N ARG A 68 9.08 6.22 12.22
CA ARG A 68 8.08 7.05 11.54
C ARG A 68 6.71 6.39 11.56
N TYR A 69 6.62 5.08 11.39
CA TYR A 69 5.37 4.34 11.47
C TYR A 69 4.70 4.51 12.85
N PHE A 70 5.42 4.29 13.95
CA PHE A 70 4.84 4.41 15.29
C PHE A 70 4.60 5.87 15.73
N LYS A 71 5.38 6.81 15.19
CA LYS A 71 5.28 8.23 15.52
C LYS A 71 4.19 8.95 14.72
N GLU A 72 4.07 8.67 13.43
CA GLU A 72 3.25 9.45 12.50
C GLU A 72 1.85 8.85 12.29
N LEU A 73 1.65 7.54 12.50
CA LEU A 73 0.33 6.92 12.30
C LEU A 73 -0.50 6.94 13.59
N ASN A 74 -1.82 7.00 13.47
CA ASN A 74 -2.71 6.87 14.62
C ASN A 74 -2.74 5.41 15.14
N LYS A 75 -3.13 5.22 16.40
CA LYS A 75 -3.09 3.90 17.07
C LYS A 75 -3.97 2.86 16.40
N ASN A 76 -5.13 3.25 15.87
CA ASN A 76 -6.02 2.33 15.19
C ASN A 76 -5.40 1.85 13.87
N THR A 77 -4.88 2.76 13.05
CA THR A 77 -4.13 2.44 11.83
C THR A 77 -2.94 1.53 12.12
N GLN A 78 -2.16 1.82 13.17
CA GLN A 78 -1.04 0.98 13.57
C GLN A 78 -1.51 -0.45 13.87
N LYS A 79 -2.48 -0.57 14.78
CA LYS A 79 -3.02 -1.86 15.19
C LYS A 79 -3.60 -2.65 14.02
N LYS A 80 -4.38 -2.00 13.15
CA LYS A 80 -5.01 -2.64 11.99
C LYS A 80 -4.00 -3.07 10.95
N PHE A 81 -2.98 -2.27 10.66
CA PHE A 81 -1.91 -2.68 9.76
C PHE A 81 -1.15 -3.91 10.31
N LEU A 82 -0.73 -3.90 11.59
CA LEU A 82 -0.03 -5.05 12.18
C LEU A 82 -0.90 -6.32 12.19
N ILE A 83 -2.17 -6.21 12.57
CA ILE A 83 -3.05 -7.39 12.64
C ILE A 83 -3.48 -7.86 11.24
N ASN A 84 -3.95 -6.96 10.38
CA ASN A 84 -4.59 -7.37 9.14
C ASN A 84 -3.57 -7.63 8.03
N PHE A 85 -2.55 -6.78 7.89
CA PHE A 85 -1.53 -6.95 6.86
C PHE A 85 -0.47 -7.97 7.29
N MET A 86 0.20 -7.75 8.43
CA MET A 86 1.33 -8.62 8.83
C MET A 86 0.86 -10.00 9.28
N VAL A 87 -0.24 -10.10 10.03
CA VAL A 87 -0.69 -11.35 10.64
C VAL A 87 -1.75 -12.04 9.78
N ASN A 88 -2.86 -11.38 9.45
CA ASN A 88 -3.94 -12.04 8.72
C ASN A 88 -3.51 -12.36 7.28
N ALA A 89 -3.03 -11.36 6.53
CA ALA A 89 -2.56 -11.60 5.16
C ALA A 89 -1.21 -12.35 5.14
N GLY A 90 -0.26 -12.02 6.01
CA GLY A 90 1.08 -12.63 6.00
C GLY A 90 1.23 -14.00 6.66
N MET A 91 0.61 -14.25 7.82
CA MET A 91 0.88 -15.47 8.62
C MET A 91 -0.29 -16.46 8.65
N VAL A 92 -1.53 -15.94 8.68
CA VAL A 92 -2.74 -16.74 8.75
C VAL A 92 -3.21 -17.16 7.37
N GLY A 93 -3.17 -16.24 6.40
CA GLY A 93 -3.63 -16.45 5.04
C GLY A 93 -2.78 -17.47 4.29
N ASN A 94 -1.46 -17.35 4.36
CA ASN A 94 -0.52 -18.20 3.63
C ASN A 94 -0.74 -19.72 3.82
N PRO A 95 -0.86 -20.27 5.05
CA PRO A 95 -1.17 -21.68 5.23
C PRO A 95 -2.52 -22.12 4.64
N ILE A 96 -3.52 -21.23 4.63
CA ILE A 96 -4.85 -21.50 4.04
C ILE A 96 -4.73 -21.52 2.52
N ILE A 97 -4.01 -20.54 1.96
CA ILE A 97 -3.66 -20.47 0.53
C ILE A 97 -2.96 -21.77 0.11
N ASP A 98 -1.89 -22.19 0.79
CA ASP A 98 -1.12 -23.39 0.44
C ASP A 98 -1.98 -24.66 0.49
N LYS A 99 -2.82 -24.79 1.53
CA LYS A 99 -3.77 -25.91 1.65
C LYS A 99 -4.75 -25.93 0.47
N ASN A 100 -5.30 -24.77 0.09
CA ASN A 100 -6.25 -24.67 -1.00
C ASN A 100 -5.58 -24.86 -2.38
N LYS A 101 -4.33 -24.38 -2.57
CA LYS A 101 -3.52 -24.65 -3.77
C LYS A 101 -3.35 -26.15 -3.97
N ALA A 102 -2.96 -26.87 -2.93
CA ALA A 102 -2.82 -28.33 -2.97
C ALA A 102 -4.17 -29.04 -3.20
N LYS A 103 -5.25 -28.57 -2.57
CA LYS A 103 -6.59 -29.16 -2.69
C LYS A 103 -7.17 -29.03 -4.10
N TYR A 104 -7.05 -27.85 -4.71
CA TYR A 104 -7.70 -27.54 -5.99
C TYR A 104 -6.75 -27.66 -7.19
N ASN A 105 -5.45 -27.87 -6.94
CA ASN A 105 -4.41 -27.92 -7.95
C ASN A 105 -4.38 -26.67 -8.86
N ILE A 106 -4.53 -25.50 -8.24
CA ILE A 106 -4.49 -24.19 -8.90
C ILE A 106 -3.58 -23.23 -8.11
N ASN A 107 -3.11 -22.18 -8.77
CA ASN A 107 -2.52 -21.06 -8.05
C ASN A 107 -3.62 -20.22 -7.37
N ILE A 108 -3.34 -19.72 -6.18
CA ILE A 108 -4.21 -18.83 -5.43
C ILE A 108 -3.37 -17.59 -5.07
N PRO A 109 -3.82 -16.39 -5.45
CA PRO A 109 -3.06 -15.17 -5.22
C PRO A 109 -3.10 -14.78 -3.76
N TRP A 110 -2.14 -13.95 -3.34
CA TRP A 110 -2.08 -13.41 -1.98
C TRP A 110 -3.01 -12.21 -1.77
N ALA A 111 -3.29 -11.46 -2.83
CA ALA A 111 -4.18 -10.31 -2.86
C ALA A 111 -5.13 -10.37 -4.06
N ILE A 112 -6.29 -9.73 -3.95
CA ILE A 112 -7.20 -9.50 -5.07
C ILE A 112 -7.22 -8.00 -5.38
N LEU A 113 -6.90 -7.65 -6.63
CA LEU A 113 -7.18 -6.34 -7.18
C LEU A 113 -8.56 -6.34 -7.81
N MET A 114 -9.38 -5.36 -7.46
CA MET A 114 -10.73 -5.19 -7.98
C MET A 114 -10.99 -3.73 -8.34
N ASP A 115 -11.76 -3.54 -9.41
CA ASP A 115 -12.13 -2.22 -9.92
C ASP A 115 -13.58 -1.94 -9.55
N PRO A 116 -13.86 -1.19 -8.46
CA PRO A 116 -15.23 -1.00 -7.98
C PRO A 116 -16.09 -0.26 -9.00
N THR A 117 -15.45 0.56 -9.83
CA THR A 117 -16.07 1.36 -10.87
C THR A 117 -15.07 1.72 -11.97
N SER A 118 -15.53 1.83 -13.21
CA SER A 118 -14.81 2.46 -14.30
C SER A 118 -15.02 3.99 -14.35
N SER A 119 -15.91 4.55 -13.53
CA SER A 119 -16.14 5.99 -13.47
C SER A 119 -14.93 6.70 -12.84
N CYS A 120 -14.54 7.83 -13.42
CA CYS A 120 -13.45 8.67 -12.92
C CYS A 120 -13.80 10.15 -13.07
N ASN A 121 -13.41 10.95 -12.08
CA ASN A 121 -13.61 12.40 -12.07
C ASN A 121 -12.49 13.19 -12.77
N LEU A 122 -11.45 12.51 -13.27
CA LEU A 122 -10.38 13.09 -14.09
C LEU A 122 -10.39 12.52 -15.52
N LYS A 123 -9.61 13.15 -16.41
CA LYS A 123 -9.37 12.71 -17.79
C LYS A 123 -7.86 12.75 -18.08
N CYS A 124 -7.10 11.88 -17.41
CA CYS A 124 -5.65 11.92 -17.47
C CYS A 124 -5.12 11.52 -18.87
N THR A 125 -4.08 12.19 -19.33
CA THR A 125 -3.34 11.86 -20.56
C THR A 125 -2.68 10.49 -20.43
N GLY A 126 -2.89 9.61 -21.41
CA GLY A 126 -2.34 8.25 -21.42
C GLY A 126 -2.90 7.36 -20.30
N CYS A 127 -4.16 7.55 -19.92
CA CYS A 127 -4.81 6.68 -18.93
C CYS A 127 -5.48 5.50 -19.64
N TRP A 128 -5.02 4.28 -19.34
CA TRP A 128 -5.64 3.05 -19.84
C TRP A 128 -7.12 2.92 -19.45
N ALA A 129 -7.50 3.43 -18.27
CA ALA A 129 -8.87 3.36 -17.77
C ALA A 129 -9.81 4.41 -18.39
N ALA A 130 -9.29 5.40 -19.13
CA ALA A 130 -10.13 6.42 -19.75
C ALA A 130 -11.00 5.89 -20.90
N GLU A 131 -10.62 4.74 -21.48
CA GLU A 131 -11.32 4.12 -22.61
C GLU A 131 -12.45 3.16 -22.19
N TYR A 132 -12.57 2.84 -20.90
CA TYR A 132 -13.72 2.05 -20.43
C TYR A 132 -15.03 2.80 -20.59
N SER A 133 -16.12 2.07 -20.86
CA SER A 133 -17.47 2.59 -20.65
C SER A 133 -17.56 3.07 -19.20
N LYS A 134 -17.72 4.37 -18.99
CA LYS A 134 -17.68 5.05 -17.67
C LYS A 134 -18.84 4.69 -16.74
N THR A 135 -19.64 3.69 -17.09
CA THR A 135 -20.87 3.30 -16.39
C THR A 135 -20.79 1.93 -15.73
N SER A 136 -19.76 1.14 -16.03
CA SER A 136 -19.59 -0.19 -15.43
C SER A 136 -19.12 -0.07 -13.99
N SER A 137 -19.99 -0.43 -13.05
CA SER A 137 -19.63 -0.54 -11.63
C SER A 137 -20.16 -1.84 -11.06
N MET A 138 -19.39 -2.47 -10.18
CA MET A 138 -19.90 -3.61 -9.41
C MET A 138 -20.90 -3.13 -8.38
N ASP A 139 -21.95 -3.90 -8.14
CA ASP A 139 -22.83 -3.67 -7.00
C ASP A 139 -22.10 -4.02 -5.69
N PHE A 140 -22.63 -3.51 -4.58
CA PHE A 140 -22.03 -3.67 -3.27
C PHE A 140 -21.97 -5.16 -2.87
N GLU A 141 -23.04 -5.90 -3.15
CA GLU A 141 -23.20 -7.31 -2.84
C GLU A 141 -22.16 -8.18 -3.55
N THR A 142 -21.78 -7.83 -4.78
CA THR A 142 -20.71 -8.50 -5.52
C THR A 142 -19.36 -8.22 -4.90
N LEU A 143 -19.07 -6.97 -4.51
CA LEU A 143 -17.82 -6.63 -3.82
C LEU A 143 -17.68 -7.37 -2.48
N ASP A 144 -18.72 -7.35 -1.64
CA ASP A 144 -18.77 -8.13 -0.39
C ASP A 144 -18.57 -9.63 -0.66
N ARG A 145 -19.31 -10.18 -1.63
CA ARG A 145 -19.22 -11.62 -1.96
C ARG A 145 -17.80 -12.01 -2.38
N ILE A 146 -17.12 -11.20 -3.21
CA ILE A 146 -15.74 -11.45 -3.62
C ILE A 146 -14.82 -11.50 -2.39
N ILE A 147 -14.97 -10.56 -1.45
CA ILE A 147 -14.14 -10.52 -0.24
C ILE A 147 -14.43 -11.72 0.67
N ARG A 148 -15.70 -12.10 0.85
CA ARG A 148 -16.07 -13.29 1.63
C ARG A 148 -15.45 -14.56 1.05
N GLN A 149 -15.57 -14.75 -0.27
CA GLN A 149 -14.98 -15.90 -0.97
C GLN A 149 -13.45 -15.87 -0.93
N GLY A 150 -12.82 -14.71 -1.11
CA GLY A 150 -11.38 -14.55 -0.99
C GLY A 150 -10.86 -14.96 0.39
N LYS A 151 -11.57 -14.61 1.47
CA LYS A 151 -11.21 -15.03 2.83
C LYS A 151 -11.25 -16.55 3.03
N GLU A 152 -12.18 -17.26 2.41
CA GLU A 152 -12.23 -18.74 2.42
C GLU A 152 -11.01 -19.36 1.74
N LEU A 153 -10.43 -18.65 0.77
CA LEU A 153 -9.18 -19.03 0.09
C LEU A 153 -7.92 -18.60 0.86
N GLY A 154 -8.06 -17.79 1.92
CA GLY A 154 -6.96 -17.26 2.72
C GLY A 154 -6.47 -15.87 2.31
N ILE A 155 -7.25 -15.14 1.49
CA ILE A 155 -6.92 -13.81 0.98
C ILE A 155 -7.47 -12.75 1.93
N TYR A 156 -6.58 -11.91 2.47
CA TYR A 156 -6.92 -10.83 3.39
C TYR A 156 -6.43 -9.45 2.92
N MET A 157 -5.79 -9.37 1.76
CA MET A 157 -5.35 -8.12 1.14
C MET A 157 -6.20 -7.84 -0.10
N TYR A 158 -6.83 -6.67 -0.14
CA TYR A 158 -7.67 -6.24 -1.26
C TYR A 158 -7.21 -4.88 -1.76
N ILE A 159 -7.10 -4.77 -3.07
CA ILE A 159 -6.58 -3.57 -3.75
C ILE A 159 -7.69 -3.00 -4.62
N TYR A 160 -7.95 -1.71 -4.51
CA TYR A 160 -8.91 -1.00 -5.35
C TYR A 160 -8.19 -0.21 -6.44
N SER A 161 -8.61 -0.39 -7.70
CA SER A 161 -8.12 0.33 -8.89
C SER A 161 -9.28 0.65 -9.85
N GLY A 162 -9.01 0.74 -11.16
CA GLY A 162 -9.99 1.00 -12.22
C GLY A 162 -10.07 2.48 -12.59
N GLY A 163 -11.27 3.06 -12.51
CA GLY A 163 -11.49 4.50 -12.68
C GLY A 163 -10.92 5.31 -11.51
N GLU A 164 -11.79 5.95 -10.73
CA GLU A 164 -11.44 6.51 -9.43
C GLU A 164 -12.23 5.76 -8.34
N PRO A 165 -11.59 4.86 -7.56
CA PRO A 165 -12.28 4.09 -6.53
C PRO A 165 -13.07 4.96 -5.53
N LEU A 166 -12.56 6.14 -5.18
CA LEU A 166 -13.22 7.02 -4.22
C LEU A 166 -14.52 7.66 -4.73
N MET A 167 -14.87 7.48 -6.01
CA MET A 167 -16.25 7.71 -6.48
C MET A 167 -17.26 6.83 -5.74
N ARG A 168 -16.81 5.69 -5.18
CA ARG A 168 -17.59 4.77 -4.35
C ARG A 168 -17.18 4.81 -2.87
N LYS A 169 -16.68 5.94 -2.37
CA LYS A 169 -16.11 6.05 -1.00
C LYS A 169 -17.02 5.49 0.11
N LYS A 170 -18.34 5.66 0.02
CA LYS A 170 -19.30 5.12 0.99
C LYS A 170 -19.27 3.58 1.06
N ASP A 171 -19.29 2.93 -0.10
CA ASP A 171 -19.25 1.47 -0.19
C ASP A 171 -17.90 0.93 0.30
N LEU A 172 -16.80 1.57 -0.10
CA LEU A 172 -15.45 1.14 0.31
C LEU A 172 -15.25 1.25 1.81
N LEU A 173 -15.77 2.31 2.45
CA LEU A 173 -15.78 2.45 3.90
C LEU A 173 -16.61 1.37 4.58
N GLU A 174 -17.77 1.04 4.02
CA GLU A 174 -18.63 0.00 4.59
C GLU A 174 -18.03 -1.39 4.46
N LEU A 175 -17.41 -1.71 3.31
CA LEU A 175 -16.64 -2.94 3.13
C LEU A 175 -15.47 -3.02 4.12
N ALA A 176 -14.76 -1.90 4.34
CA ALA A 176 -13.68 -1.84 5.32
C ALA A 176 -14.19 -2.10 6.76
N ARG A 177 -15.39 -1.60 7.09
CA ARG A 177 -16.05 -1.81 8.39
C ARG A 177 -16.53 -3.25 8.58
N ILE A 178 -17.17 -3.85 7.57
CA ILE A 178 -17.67 -5.24 7.61
C ILE A 178 -16.51 -6.24 7.63
N HIS A 179 -15.51 -6.03 6.78
CA HIS A 179 -14.34 -6.89 6.65
C HIS A 179 -13.13 -6.31 7.41
N ASN A 180 -13.36 -6.00 8.68
CA ASN A 180 -12.37 -5.37 9.55
C ASN A 180 -11.15 -6.26 9.91
N ASP A 181 -11.14 -7.50 9.40
CA ASP A 181 -10.04 -8.45 9.44
C ASP A 181 -9.14 -8.40 8.20
N CYS A 182 -9.53 -7.65 7.17
CA CYS A 182 -8.78 -7.45 5.93
C CYS A 182 -8.04 -6.10 5.92
N MET A 183 -7.02 -6.01 5.07
CA MET A 183 -6.35 -4.75 4.74
C MET A 183 -6.75 -4.32 3.33
N PHE A 184 -7.05 -3.03 3.18
CA PHE A 184 -7.45 -2.43 1.91
C PHE A 184 -6.42 -1.39 1.46
N LEU A 185 -6.07 -1.41 0.17
CA LEU A 185 -5.24 -0.38 -0.46
C LEU A 185 -5.97 0.18 -1.67
N SER A 186 -6.19 1.49 -1.71
CA SER A 186 -6.78 2.14 -2.88
C SER A 186 -5.73 2.91 -3.67
N PHE A 187 -5.56 2.58 -4.95
CA PHE A 187 -4.95 3.51 -5.90
C PHE A 187 -5.96 4.63 -6.17
N THR A 188 -5.56 5.88 -6.00
CA THR A 188 -6.48 7.02 -6.12
C THR A 188 -5.76 8.26 -6.63
N ASN A 189 -6.49 9.10 -7.36
CA ASN A 189 -6.07 10.46 -7.73
C ASN A 189 -6.15 11.46 -6.56
N ALA A 190 -6.67 11.03 -5.41
CA ALA A 190 -6.73 11.74 -4.15
C ALA A 190 -7.60 13.02 -4.12
N THR A 191 -8.19 13.43 -5.25
CA THR A 191 -8.99 14.66 -5.33
C THR A 191 -10.30 14.60 -4.53
N LEU A 192 -10.72 13.41 -4.10
CA LEU A 192 -11.92 13.16 -3.30
C LEU A 192 -11.62 12.87 -1.81
N ILE A 193 -10.36 13.00 -1.40
CA ILE A 193 -9.95 12.90 0.00
C ILE A 193 -10.17 14.27 0.65
N ASP A 194 -11.17 14.31 1.51
CA ASP A 194 -11.53 15.45 2.37
C ASP A 194 -11.42 15.05 3.85
N GLU A 195 -11.58 16.01 4.76
CA GLU A 195 -11.46 15.78 6.21
C GLU A 195 -12.52 14.79 6.71
N GLU A 196 -13.77 14.91 6.24
CA GLU A 196 -14.86 13.99 6.63
C GLU A 196 -14.54 12.54 6.25
N PHE A 197 -14.04 12.33 5.02
CA PHE A 197 -13.62 11.00 4.59
C PHE A 197 -12.43 10.49 5.41
N ALA A 198 -11.43 11.33 5.70
CA ALA A 198 -10.28 10.94 6.51
C ALA A 198 -10.67 10.55 7.94
N GLU A 199 -11.61 11.25 8.57
CA GLU A 199 -12.15 10.89 9.89
C GLU A 199 -12.80 9.50 9.88
N GLU A 200 -13.56 9.15 8.84
CA GLU A 200 -14.15 7.82 8.71
C GLU A 200 -13.09 6.73 8.43
N VAL A 201 -12.06 7.04 7.64
CA VAL A 201 -10.95 6.12 7.39
C VAL A 201 -10.16 5.86 8.67
N GLU A 202 -9.91 6.89 9.48
CA GLU A 202 -9.25 6.75 10.78
C GLU A 202 -10.03 5.82 11.71
N LYS A 203 -11.37 5.90 11.73
CA LYS A 203 -12.24 5.04 12.54
C LYS A 203 -12.16 3.56 12.13
N VAL A 204 -12.12 3.25 10.83
CA VAL A 204 -11.98 1.85 10.36
C VAL A 204 -10.54 1.35 10.51
N GLY A 205 -9.55 2.21 10.22
CA GLY A 205 -8.11 2.00 10.42
C GLY A 205 -7.43 0.99 9.48
N ASN A 206 -8.20 0.23 8.69
CA ASN A 206 -7.70 -0.85 7.82
C ASN A 206 -7.68 -0.49 6.33
N MET A 207 -7.67 0.80 5.99
CA MET A 207 -7.61 1.30 4.62
C MET A 207 -6.41 2.23 4.45
N GLY A 208 -5.59 1.97 3.44
CA GLY A 208 -4.48 2.82 3.03
C GLY A 208 -4.59 3.27 1.58
N PHE A 209 -3.74 4.23 1.19
CA PHE A 209 -3.83 4.87 -0.13
C PHE A 209 -2.50 4.90 -0.86
N ALA A 210 -2.53 4.53 -2.15
CA ALA A 210 -1.45 4.75 -3.10
C ALA A 210 -1.82 5.98 -3.96
N ILE A 211 -1.30 7.14 -3.56
CA ILE A 211 -1.66 8.45 -4.09
C ILE A 211 -0.96 8.69 -5.41
N SER A 212 -1.74 8.82 -6.47
CA SER A 212 -1.26 9.13 -7.80
C SER A 212 -0.62 10.52 -7.90
N VAL A 213 0.70 10.59 -8.15
CA VAL A 213 1.47 11.83 -8.32
C VAL A 213 2.64 11.59 -9.26
N GLU A 214 2.88 12.50 -10.22
CA GLU A 214 3.79 12.23 -11.36
C GLU A 214 5.08 13.04 -11.34
N GLY A 215 5.43 13.61 -10.18
CA GLY A 215 6.50 14.58 -10.02
C GLY A 215 5.99 15.83 -9.31
N PHE A 216 6.58 16.98 -9.61
CA PHE A 216 6.11 18.25 -9.07
C PHE A 216 4.86 18.73 -9.82
N GLU A 217 4.46 19.98 -9.59
CA GLU A 217 3.23 20.55 -10.15
C GLU A 217 3.18 20.44 -11.66
N LYS A 218 4.29 20.78 -12.34
CA LYS A 218 4.38 20.73 -13.80
C LYS A 218 4.09 19.33 -14.34
N GLU A 219 4.76 18.31 -13.83
CA GLU A 219 4.65 16.94 -14.33
C GLU A 219 3.28 16.33 -14.00
N THR A 220 2.82 16.55 -12.77
CA THR A 220 1.52 16.05 -12.30
C THR A 220 0.37 16.67 -13.08
N ASP A 221 0.35 18.00 -13.23
CA ASP A 221 -0.74 18.69 -13.91
C ASP A 221 -0.71 18.46 -15.42
N MET A 222 0.47 18.29 -16.03
CA MET A 222 0.60 17.95 -17.45
C MET A 222 -0.16 16.66 -17.78
N ARG A 223 -0.07 15.65 -16.90
CA ARG A 223 -0.74 14.37 -17.12
C ARG A 223 -2.17 14.34 -16.59
N ARG A 224 -2.42 14.91 -15.42
CA ARG A 224 -3.66 14.67 -14.65
C ARG A 224 -4.65 15.84 -14.70
N GLY A 225 -4.23 16.97 -15.27
CA GLY A 225 -5.02 18.19 -15.41
C GLY A 225 -4.63 19.25 -14.39
N LYS A 226 -4.77 20.52 -14.79
CA LYS A 226 -4.37 21.69 -14.00
C LYS A 226 -4.99 21.73 -12.60
N GLY A 227 -4.18 22.03 -11.59
CA GLY A 227 -4.54 22.12 -10.18
C GLY A 227 -4.65 20.76 -9.47
N THR A 228 -4.31 19.65 -10.13
CA THR A 228 -4.37 18.32 -9.51
C THR A 228 -3.28 18.16 -8.46
N TYR A 229 -2.06 18.64 -8.74
CA TYR A 229 -0.95 18.58 -7.80
C TYR A 229 -1.30 19.21 -6.45
N GLN A 230 -1.92 20.39 -6.45
CA GLN A 230 -2.30 21.08 -5.22
C GLN A 230 -3.34 20.31 -4.41
N LYS A 231 -4.31 19.66 -5.09
CA LYS A 231 -5.28 18.77 -4.43
C LYS A 231 -4.61 17.55 -3.83
N VAL A 232 -3.67 16.94 -4.55
CA VAL A 232 -2.87 15.80 -4.07
C VAL A 232 -2.07 16.18 -2.83
N MET A 233 -1.35 17.31 -2.86
CA MET A 233 -0.57 17.78 -1.71
C MET A 233 -1.45 18.03 -0.48
N LYS A 234 -2.63 18.63 -0.68
CA LYS A 234 -3.62 18.82 0.39
C LYS A 234 -4.14 17.48 0.94
N ALA A 235 -4.44 16.52 0.09
CA ALA A 235 -4.89 15.20 0.51
C ALA A 235 -3.81 14.46 1.33
N MET A 236 -2.54 14.55 0.93
CA MET A 236 -1.43 14.00 1.72
C MET A 236 -1.34 14.65 3.11
N ASP A 237 -1.50 15.98 3.19
CA ASP A 237 -1.50 16.70 4.48
C ASP A 237 -2.65 16.24 5.39
N ILE A 238 -3.86 16.06 4.83
CA ILE A 238 -5.03 15.52 5.54
C ILE A 238 -4.74 14.09 6.06
N LEU A 239 -4.27 13.19 5.21
CA LEU A 239 -3.98 11.80 5.60
C LEU A 239 -2.89 11.74 6.67
N GLN A 240 -1.85 12.58 6.55
CA GLN A 240 -0.78 12.67 7.53
C GLN A 240 -1.28 13.17 8.88
N LYS A 241 -2.12 14.21 8.88
CA LYS A 241 -2.77 14.76 10.09
C LYS A 241 -3.58 13.70 10.84
N HIS A 242 -4.35 12.88 10.12
CA HIS A 242 -5.14 11.78 10.68
C HIS A 242 -4.32 10.52 10.98
N GLY A 243 -3.02 10.51 10.69
CA GLY A 243 -2.16 9.35 10.90
C GLY A 243 -2.60 8.11 10.13
N ILE A 244 -3.14 8.31 8.93
CA ILE A 244 -3.55 7.24 8.01
C ILE A 244 -2.32 6.78 7.21
N ILE A 245 -2.23 5.49 6.90
CA ILE A 245 -1.12 4.96 6.10
C ILE A 245 -1.34 5.24 4.61
N PHE A 246 -0.37 5.90 3.99
CA PHE A 246 -0.37 6.11 2.55
C PHE A 246 1.04 6.16 1.99
N GLY A 247 1.11 6.07 0.67
CA GLY A 247 2.30 6.19 -0.13
C GLY A 247 1.98 6.90 -1.43
N PHE A 248 3.01 7.18 -2.23
CA PHE A 248 2.81 7.67 -3.58
C PHE A 248 2.69 6.51 -4.58
N SER A 249 2.10 6.80 -5.72
CA SER A 249 2.01 5.95 -6.89
C SER A 249 2.35 6.79 -8.11
N THR A 250 3.53 6.57 -8.67
CA THR A 250 4.06 7.34 -9.79
C THR A 250 4.10 6.45 -11.01
N CYS A 251 3.54 6.91 -12.13
CA CYS A 251 3.77 6.29 -13.41
C CYS A 251 4.84 7.09 -14.17
N TYR A 252 6.07 6.60 -14.14
CA TYR A 252 7.20 7.25 -14.79
C TYR A 252 7.15 7.02 -16.31
N HIS A 253 7.58 8.04 -17.04
CA HIS A 253 7.55 8.15 -18.49
C HIS A 253 8.72 8.99 -18.99
N SER A 254 8.88 9.07 -20.31
CA SER A 254 10.00 9.77 -20.96
C SER A 254 10.24 11.22 -20.54
N LYS A 255 9.20 11.87 -19.99
CA LYS A 255 9.18 13.30 -19.64
C LYS A 255 9.24 13.61 -18.14
N ASN A 256 9.20 12.62 -17.26
CA ASN A 256 9.24 12.85 -15.80
C ASN A 256 10.22 11.93 -15.06
N THR A 257 10.86 10.96 -15.73
CA THR A 257 11.69 9.93 -15.08
C THR A 257 12.75 10.54 -14.15
N GLU A 258 13.48 11.55 -14.62
CA GLU A 258 14.54 12.21 -13.87
C GLU A 258 13.98 12.98 -12.67
N VAL A 259 12.78 13.57 -12.80
CA VAL A 259 12.09 14.29 -11.73
C VAL A 259 11.63 13.31 -10.65
N VAL A 260 10.96 12.23 -11.04
CA VAL A 260 10.37 11.29 -10.07
C VAL A 260 11.41 10.35 -9.47
N GLY A 261 12.56 10.21 -10.11
CA GLY A 261 13.75 9.59 -9.54
C GLY A 261 14.60 10.55 -8.71
N SER A 262 14.37 11.86 -8.71
CA SER A 262 15.26 12.80 -8.02
C SER A 262 15.23 12.62 -6.49
N TYR A 263 16.32 12.98 -5.80
CA TYR A 263 16.31 12.95 -4.33
C TYR A 263 15.28 13.93 -3.76
N GLU A 264 15.16 15.10 -4.38
CA GLU A 264 14.24 16.15 -3.96
C GLU A 264 12.79 15.68 -3.96
N TYR A 265 12.40 14.91 -4.97
CA TYR A 265 11.05 14.35 -5.05
C TYR A 265 10.81 13.32 -3.95
N ILE A 266 11.74 12.38 -3.74
CA ILE A 266 11.60 11.34 -2.70
C ILE A 266 11.58 11.96 -1.31
N ASP A 267 12.47 12.92 -1.05
CA ASP A 267 12.57 13.59 0.24
C ASP A 267 11.29 14.41 0.52
N LEU A 268 10.68 15.02 -0.50
CA LEU A 268 9.36 15.63 -0.39
C LEU A 268 8.27 14.59 -0.06
N MET A 269 8.23 13.44 -0.73
CA MET A 269 7.25 12.38 -0.46
C MET A 269 7.38 11.84 0.98
N VAL A 270 8.61 11.62 1.44
CA VAL A 270 8.92 11.25 2.82
C VAL A 270 8.41 12.33 3.79
N LYS A 271 8.73 13.60 3.54
CA LYS A 271 8.30 14.74 4.37
C LYS A 271 6.78 14.86 4.45
N LYS A 272 6.08 14.62 3.32
CA LYS A 272 4.62 14.60 3.22
C LYS A 272 3.98 13.40 3.92
N GLY A 273 4.76 12.48 4.49
CA GLY A 273 4.24 11.38 5.30
C GLY A 273 4.15 10.04 4.57
N CYS A 274 4.59 9.92 3.31
CA CYS A 274 4.58 8.66 2.59
C CYS A 274 5.42 7.59 3.33
N LYS A 275 4.83 6.39 3.48
CA LYS A 275 5.49 5.21 4.07
C LYS A 275 6.00 4.24 3.00
N PHE A 276 5.37 4.27 1.83
CA PHE A 276 5.76 3.47 0.66
C PHE A 276 5.64 4.30 -0.62
N GLY A 277 6.18 3.78 -1.71
CA GLY A 277 6.09 4.35 -3.04
C GLY A 277 5.96 3.26 -4.09
N TRP A 278 5.03 3.41 -5.03
CA TRP A 278 4.91 2.53 -6.18
C TRP A 278 5.36 3.25 -7.45
N TYR A 279 6.25 2.61 -8.20
CA TYR A 279 6.61 3.01 -9.55
C TYR A 279 6.00 2.06 -10.57
N PHE A 280 5.46 2.65 -11.63
CA PHE A 280 5.00 1.95 -12.82
C PHE A 280 5.64 2.60 -14.04
N THR A 281 6.22 1.83 -14.95
CA THR A 281 6.54 2.39 -16.27
C THR A 281 5.26 2.65 -17.04
N TYR A 282 5.22 3.75 -17.79
CA TYR A 282 4.13 4.01 -18.72
C TYR A 282 4.12 2.96 -19.83
N ILE A 283 3.00 2.26 -19.97
CA ILE A 283 2.73 1.33 -21.07
C ILE A 283 1.67 1.97 -21.98
N PRO A 284 1.94 2.14 -23.29
CA PRO A 284 1.01 2.75 -24.24
C PRO A 284 -0.10 1.76 -24.61
N ILE A 285 -1.15 1.69 -23.77
CA ILE A 285 -2.32 0.83 -23.99
C ILE A 285 -3.52 1.69 -24.36
N GLY A 286 -4.30 1.26 -25.35
CA GLY A 286 -5.53 1.91 -25.81
C GLY A 286 -5.39 2.53 -27.19
N LYS A 287 -6.52 2.94 -27.76
CA LYS A 287 -6.59 3.64 -29.06
C LYS A 287 -5.92 5.01 -29.00
N ASP A 288 -6.03 5.71 -27.86
CA ASP A 288 -5.48 7.06 -27.67
C ASP A 288 -4.15 7.04 -26.90
N ALA A 289 -3.42 5.92 -27.01
CA ALA A 289 -2.13 5.75 -26.36
C ALA A 289 -1.10 6.79 -26.84
N VAL A 290 -0.52 7.53 -25.90
CA VAL A 290 0.48 8.57 -26.17
C VAL A 290 1.87 7.94 -26.21
N THR A 291 2.34 7.51 -27.38
CA THR A 291 3.63 6.81 -27.55
C THR A 291 4.84 7.67 -27.19
N ASP A 292 4.73 8.98 -27.28
CA ASP A 292 5.80 9.92 -26.88
C ASP A 292 6.16 9.85 -25.39
N LEU A 293 5.33 9.21 -24.57
CA LEU A 293 5.56 9.01 -23.13
C LEU A 293 6.29 7.69 -22.82
N ILE A 294 6.57 6.83 -23.80
CA ILE A 294 7.31 5.59 -23.57
C ILE A 294 8.72 5.93 -23.05
N ALA A 295 9.06 5.45 -21.86
CA ALA A 295 10.40 5.65 -21.30
C ALA A 295 11.47 4.96 -22.16
N THR A 296 12.63 5.60 -22.32
CA THR A 296 13.76 5.00 -23.06
C THR A 296 14.35 3.82 -22.29
N PRO A 297 15.12 2.93 -22.94
CA PRO A 297 15.85 1.87 -22.26
C PRO A 297 16.72 2.39 -21.10
N GLU A 298 17.42 3.51 -21.31
CA GLU A 298 18.31 4.13 -20.31
C GLU A 298 17.50 4.66 -19.12
N GLN A 299 16.32 5.25 -19.36
CA GLN A 299 15.42 5.68 -18.29
C GLN A 299 14.86 4.51 -17.48
N ARG A 300 14.56 3.38 -18.13
CA ARG A 300 14.11 2.16 -17.45
C ARG A 300 15.22 1.55 -16.60
N GLU A 301 16.44 1.48 -17.12
CA GLU A 301 17.62 1.03 -16.37
C GLU A 301 17.93 1.97 -15.20
N PHE A 302 17.86 3.29 -15.43
CA PHE A 302 17.99 4.28 -14.37
C PHE A 302 17.01 3.99 -13.22
N MET A 303 15.72 3.82 -13.52
CA MET A 303 14.71 3.51 -12.49
C MET A 303 14.96 2.18 -11.78
N TYR A 304 15.43 1.16 -12.50
CA TYR A 304 15.80 -0.14 -11.92
C TYR A 304 16.84 0.01 -10.80
N HIS A 305 17.91 0.77 -11.03
CA HIS A 305 18.92 1.04 -10.01
C HIS A 305 18.40 2.01 -8.94
N ARG A 306 17.66 3.03 -9.38
CA ARG A 306 17.24 4.12 -8.52
C ARG A 306 16.29 3.70 -7.41
N VAL A 307 15.33 2.83 -7.70
CA VAL A 307 14.36 2.34 -6.70
C VAL A 307 15.07 1.53 -5.60
N ARG A 308 16.10 0.75 -5.96
CA ARG A 308 16.95 0.02 -5.00
C ARG A 308 17.73 1.00 -4.11
N GLU A 309 18.37 2.01 -4.70
CA GLU A 309 19.09 3.03 -3.95
C GLU A 309 18.15 3.80 -3.00
N ILE A 310 16.93 4.12 -3.41
CA ILE A 310 15.93 4.78 -2.55
C ILE A 310 15.69 3.97 -1.28
N ARG A 311 15.51 2.64 -1.39
CA ARG A 311 15.33 1.75 -0.23
C ARG A 311 16.55 1.73 0.69
N GLU A 312 17.75 1.84 0.13
CA GLU A 312 19.00 1.85 0.91
C GLU A 312 19.23 3.16 1.63
N THR A 313 18.69 4.27 1.11
CA THR A 313 19.12 5.62 1.50
C THR A 313 18.03 6.48 2.13
N ARG A 314 16.74 6.19 1.93
CA ARG A 314 15.61 6.96 2.46
C ARG A 314 14.67 6.09 3.29
N PRO A 315 14.03 6.64 4.34
CA PRO A 315 13.13 5.87 5.21
C PRO A 315 11.75 5.70 4.58
N ILE A 316 11.68 5.03 3.44
CA ILE A 316 10.47 4.76 2.67
C ILE A 316 10.58 3.42 1.94
N PHE A 317 9.49 2.67 1.88
CA PHE A 317 9.44 1.43 1.12
C PHE A 317 9.06 1.69 -0.34
N ALA A 318 10.05 1.97 -1.19
CA ALA A 318 9.84 2.11 -2.63
C ALA A 318 9.83 0.74 -3.32
N MET A 319 8.90 0.55 -4.25
CA MET A 319 8.78 -0.64 -5.11
C MET A 319 8.54 -0.20 -6.55
N ASP A 320 9.03 -1.00 -7.48
CA ASP A 320 8.76 -0.88 -8.91
C ASP A 320 8.03 -2.13 -9.39
N PHE A 321 6.81 -1.94 -9.88
CA PHE A 321 5.95 -3.04 -10.30
C PHE A 321 6.59 -3.93 -11.39
N TRP A 322 7.44 -3.37 -12.24
CA TRP A 322 8.06 -4.10 -13.35
C TRP A 322 9.45 -4.60 -13.00
N ASN A 323 10.21 -3.82 -12.22
CA ASN A 323 11.63 -4.08 -11.96
C ASN A 323 11.91 -4.87 -10.67
N ASP A 324 10.91 -5.07 -9.80
CA ASP A 324 11.01 -5.88 -8.57
C ASP A 324 10.27 -7.23 -8.64
N GLY A 325 9.80 -7.64 -9.83
CA GLY A 325 9.10 -8.92 -10.04
C GLY A 325 10.00 -10.15 -10.23
N GLU A 326 11.30 -10.02 -9.95
CA GLU A 326 12.34 -11.05 -10.13
C GLU A 326 12.28 -12.21 -9.13
#